data_AF-A0A970J8Q8-F1
#
_entry.id   AF-A0A970J8Q8-F1
#
_cell.length_a   1.000
_cell.length_b   1.000
_cell.length_c   1.000
_cell.angle_alpha   90.00
_cell.angle_beta   90.00
_cell.angle_gamma   90.00
#
_symmetry.space_group_name_H-M   'P 1'
#
loop_
_entity.id
_entity.type
_entity.pdbx_description
1 polymer ?
#
loop_
_entity_poly.entity_id
_entity_poly.type
_entity_poly.pdbx_seq_one_letter_code
_entity_poly.pdbx_strand_id
1 'polypeptide(L)' 'MEDKLLTVAQASKLAGVSVASIRRWTNSGKLKTYRSAGNHRRIKTSDL' A
#
# COMPACT_ATOMS: atom_id res chain seq x y z
N MET A 1 -1.49 -8.84 15.73
CA MET A 1 -1.23 -8.99 14.29
C MET A 1 -0.15 -8.00 13.92
N GLU A 2 0.96 -8.45 13.36
CA GLU A 2 2.06 -7.57 12.98
C GLU A 2 1.62 -6.68 11.79
N ASP A 3 1.64 -5.37 11.99
CA ASP A 3 1.41 -4.38 10.92
C ASP A 3 2.57 -4.45 9.92
N LYS A 4 2.49 -5.39 8.96
CA LYS A 4 3.52 -5.56 7.95
C LYS A 4 3.41 -4.44 6.92
N LEU A 5 4.55 -3.80 6.63
CA LEU A 5 4.65 -2.77 5.61
C LEU A 5 4.86 -3.41 4.24
N LEU A 6 3.79 -3.46 3.47
CA LEU A 6 3.73 -3.99 2.11
C LEU A 6 4.15 -2.94 1.08
N THR A 7 4.75 -3.41 0.00
CA THR A 7 4.90 -2.63 -1.23
C THR A 7 3.57 -2.56 -1.98
N VAL A 8 3.45 -1.64 -2.93
CA VAL A 8 2.25 -1.53 -3.80
C VAL A 8 1.93 -2.86 -4.51
N ALA A 9 2.96 -3.60 -4.93
CA ALA A 9 2.78 -4.90 -5.59
C ALA A 9 2.32 -6.02 -4.64
N GLN A 10 2.75 -5.98 -3.37
CA GLN A 10 2.26 -6.91 -2.36
C GLN A 10 0.83 -6.56 -1.95
N ALA A 11 0.55 -5.27 -1.78
CA ALA A 11 -0.79 -4.75 -1.49
C ALA A 11 -1.80 -5.16 -2.57
N SER A 12 -1.41 -5.05 -3.85
CA SER A 12 -2.28 -5.44 -4.96
C SER A 12 -2.60 -6.93 -4.95
N LYS A 13 -1.61 -7.80 -4.65
CA LYS A 13 -1.82 -9.24 -4.52
C LYS A 13 -2.73 -9.59 -3.35
N LEU A 14 -2.54 -8.90 -2.22
CA LEU A 14 -3.33 -9.15 -1.00
C LEU A 14 -4.78 -8.70 -1.14
N ALA A 15 -5.01 -7.53 -1.74
CA ALA A 15 -6.34 -6.99 -1.97
C ALA A 15 -7.03 -7.54 -3.23
N GLY A 16 -6.36 -8.36 -4.05
CA GLY A 16 -6.92 -8.92 -5.28
C GLY A 16 -7.22 -7.89 -6.38
N VAL A 17 -6.63 -6.70 -6.30
CA VAL A 17 -6.84 -5.61 -7.26
C VAL A 17 -5.56 -5.33 -8.06
N SER A 18 -5.68 -4.57 -9.14
CA SER A 18 -4.52 -4.15 -9.92
C SER A 18 -3.60 -3.20 -9.11
N VAL A 19 -2.31 -3.19 -9.43
CA VAL A 19 -1.34 -2.20 -8.90
C VAL A 19 -1.80 -0.77 -9.18
N ALA A 20 -2.45 -0.53 -10.32
CA ALA A 20 -2.99 0.78 -10.68
C ALA A 20 -4.11 1.21 -9.72
N SER A 21 -4.97 0.29 -9.29
CA SER A 21 -6.03 0.54 -8.30
C SER A 21 -5.45 0.99 -6.96
N ILE A 22 -4.43 0.27 -6.47
CA ILE A 22 -3.72 0.64 -5.24
C ILE A 22 -3.08 2.02 -5.38
N ARG A 23 -2.38 2.30 -6.48
CA ARG A 23 -1.81 3.64 -6.75
C ARG A 23 -2.88 4.72 -6.71
N ARG A 24 -4.02 4.49 -7.35
CA ARG A 24 -5.16 5.42 -7.35
C ARG A 24 -5.65 5.70 -5.93
N TRP A 25 -5.81 4.67 -5.10
CA TRP A 25 -6.24 4.84 -3.71
C TRP A 25 -5.22 5.61 -2.87
N THR A 26 -3.93 5.35 -3.06
CA THR A 26 -2.87 6.10 -2.37
C THR A 26 -2.83 7.56 -2.82
N ASN A 27 -3.00 7.83 -4.12
CA ASN A 27 -3.02 9.19 -4.66
C ASN A 27 -4.29 9.95 -4.25
N SER A 28 -5.42 9.26 -4.10
CA SER A 28 -6.68 9.87 -3.65
C SER A 28 -6.76 10.01 -2.12
N GLY A 29 -5.71 9.61 -1.38
CA GLY A 29 -5.70 9.64 0.08
C GLY A 29 -6.61 8.61 0.77
N LYS A 30 -7.19 7.66 0.01
CA LYS A 30 -8.03 6.59 0.56
C LYS A 30 -7.21 5.52 1.29
N LEU A 31 -5.95 5.36 0.91
CA LEU A 31 -5.03 4.39 1.49
C LEU A 31 -3.83 5.13 2.08
N LYS A 32 -3.58 4.96 3.38
CA LYS A 32 -2.43 5.59 4.03
C LYS A 32 -1.14 4.95 3.54
N THR A 33 -0.19 5.79 3.17
CA THR A 33 1.16 5.35 2.80
C THR A 33 2.18 5.91 3.75
N TYR A 34 3.08 5.05 4.20
CA TYR A 34 4.27 5.38 4.94
C TYR A 34 5.43 5.52 3.95
N ARG A 35 6.34 6.44 4.23
CA ARG A 35 7.56 6.63 3.44
C ARG A 35 8.69 5.87 4.12
N SER A 36 9.36 4.99 3.39
CA SER A 36 10.63 4.40 3.84
C SER A 36 11.77 5.41 3.66
N ALA A 37 12.94 5.17 4.27
CA ALA A 37 14.11 6.04 4.15
C ALA A 37 14.51 6.35 2.69
N GLY A 38 14.23 5.45 1.75
CA GLY A 38 14.43 5.65 0.31
C GLY A 38 13.25 6.28 -0.45
N ASN A 39 12.34 6.97 0.24
CA ASN A 39 11.14 7.61 -0.34
C ASN A 39 10.13 6.65 -1.01
N HIS A 40 10.28 5.34 -0.81
CA HIS A 40 9.35 4.34 -1.31
C HIS A 40 8.04 4.33 -0.52
N ARG A 41 6.91 4.19 -1.23
CA ARG A 41 5.57 4.02 -0.63
C ARG A 41 5.45 2.63 0.00
N ARG A 42 5.10 2.61 1.28
CA ARG A 42 4.80 1.42 2.08
C ARG A 42 3.37 1.50 2.58
N ILE A 43 2.64 0.40 2.49
CA ILE A 43 1.22 0.30 2.84
C ILE A 43 1.12 -0.69 3.99
N LYS A 44 0.38 -0.35 5.05
CA LYS A 44 0.14 -1.32 6.12
C LYS A 44 -0.85 -2.38 5.64
N THR A 45 -0.62 -3.63 6.00
CA THR A 45 -1.59 -4.70 5.75
C THR A 45 -2.94 -4.41 6.40
N SER A 46 -2.98 -3.69 7.52
CA SER A 46 -4.22 -3.30 8.21
C SER A 46 -5.01 -2.18 7.53
N ASP A 47 -4.40 -1.45 6.59
CA ASP A 47 -5.09 -0.41 5.80
C ASP A 47 -5.69 -0.98 4.49
N LEU A 48 -5.44 -2.26 4.16
CA LEU A 48 -5.95 -2.96 2.96
C LEU A 48 -7.16 -3.81 3.31
#